data_AF-A0A1V2I3Q8-F1
#
_entry.id   AF-A0A1V2I3Q8-F1
#
_cell.length_a   1.000
_cell.length_b   1.000
_cell.length_c   1.000
_cell.angle_alpha   90.00
_cell.angle_beta   90.00
_cell.angle_gamma   90.00
#
_symmetry.space_group_name_H-M   'P 1'
#
loop_
_entity.id
_entity.type
_entity.pdbx_description
1 polymer ?
#
loop_
_entity_poly.entity_id
_entity_poly.type
_entity_poly.pdbx_seq_one_letter_code
_entity_poly.pdbx_strand_id
1 'polypeptide(L)'
;MHPGAIVVAPWFTDRPEQVAAPEVPAEVAGLDVPRPWVFKPGYLLDAIDSFTSPTIALHLHADVAKPVLLTATPDELADPAAFRHLVMPINTDA
;
A
#
# COMPACT_ATOMS: atom_id res chain seq x y z
N MET A 1 -8.53 12.26 10.76
CA MET A 1 -8.02 10.89 10.81
C MET A 1 -8.94 10.01 11.59
N HIS A 2 -9.74 9.23 10.88
CA HIS A 2 -10.35 8.05 11.46
C HIS A 2 -9.24 7.03 11.80
N PRO A 3 -9.32 6.34 12.94
CA PRO A 3 -8.38 5.26 13.24
C PRO A 3 -8.37 4.23 12.09
N GLY A 4 -7.20 3.99 11.49
CA GLY A 4 -7.04 3.05 10.37
C GLY A 4 -7.21 3.63 8.97
N ALA A 5 -7.68 4.87 8.81
CA ALA A 5 -7.75 5.48 7.49
C ALA A 5 -6.35 5.74 6.91
N ILE A 6 -6.17 5.46 5.62
CA ILE A 6 -4.95 5.78 4.87
C ILE A 6 -5.17 6.96 3.95
N VAL A 7 -4.09 7.54 3.45
CA VAL A 7 -4.11 8.57 2.41
C VAL A 7 -3.30 8.07 1.23
N VAL A 8 -3.89 8.18 0.03
CA VAL A 8 -3.20 7.89 -1.23
C VAL A 8 -3.07 9.20 -1.99
N ALA A 9 -1.84 9.66 -2.18
CA ALA A 9 -1.54 10.93 -2.82
C ALA A 9 -0.31 10.83 -3.73
N PRO A 10 -0.19 11.67 -4.76
CA PRO A 10 1.06 11.86 -5.47
C PRO A 10 2.17 12.28 -4.49
N TRP A 11 3.35 11.67 -4.63
CA TRP A 11 4.51 12.02 -3.83
C TRP A 11 5.28 13.18 -4.45
N PHE A 12 5.49 14.25 -3.68
CA PHE A 12 6.34 15.40 -4.04
C PHE A 12 7.53 15.43 -3.07
N THR A 13 8.75 15.29 -3.59
CA THR A 13 9.99 15.23 -2.80
C THR A 13 10.18 16.42 -1.87
N ASP A 14 9.79 17.62 -2.31
CA ASP A 14 10.11 18.84 -1.57
C ASP A 14 9.06 19.20 -0.51
N ARG A 15 7.81 18.74 -0.68
CA ARG A 15 6.65 19.15 0.14
C ARG A 15 5.50 18.12 0.14
N PRO A 16 5.72 16.91 0.69
CA PRO A 16 4.70 15.86 0.72
C PRO A 16 3.42 16.27 1.49
N GLU A 17 3.53 17.22 2.43
CA GLU A 17 2.43 17.76 3.24
C GLU A 17 1.49 18.72 2.48
N GLN A 18 1.85 19.16 1.28
CA GLN A 18 1.06 20.13 0.51
C GLN A 18 -0.10 19.52 -0.29
N VAL A 19 -0.22 18.21 -0.31
CA VAL A 19 -1.31 17.52 -1.00
C VAL A 19 -2.39 17.14 0.00
N ALA A 20 -3.55 17.79 -0.10
CA ALA A 20 -4.76 17.32 0.56
C ALA A 20 -5.42 16.25 -0.29
N ALA A 21 -5.30 14.98 0.12
CA ALA A 21 -6.00 13.86 -0.49
C ALA A 21 -7.06 13.30 0.46
N PRO A 22 -8.17 12.75 -0.07
CA PRO A 22 -9.22 12.17 0.76
C PRO A 22 -8.71 10.96 1.54
N GLU A 23 -9.23 10.79 2.76
CA GLU A 23 -9.02 9.58 3.54
C GLU A 23 -9.70 8.39 2.85
N VAL A 24 -8.96 7.30 2.66
CA VAL A 24 -9.47 6.02 2.16
C VAL A 24 -9.72 5.11 3.37
N PRO A 25 -10.93 4.55 3.52
CA PRO A 25 -11.22 3.59 4.57
C PRO A 25 -10.29 2.39 4.47
N ALA A 26 -9.65 2.03 5.58
CA ALA A 26 -8.82 0.84 5.67
C ALA A 26 -8.83 0.29 7.10
N GLU A 27 -8.54 -0.99 7.21
CA GLU A 27 -8.23 -1.65 8.48
C GLU A 27 -6.71 -1.81 8.55
N VAL A 28 -6.10 -1.27 9.60
CA VAL A 28 -4.64 -1.32 9.79
C VAL A 28 -4.34 -2.14 11.04
N ALA A 29 -3.55 -3.19 10.87
CA ALA A 29 -3.08 -4.04 11.96
C ALA A 29 -1.55 -4.19 11.88
N GLY A 30 -0.88 -4.19 13.04
CA GLY A 30 0.56 -4.47 13.13
C GLY A 30 1.50 -3.33 12.71
N LEU A 31 0.99 -2.12 12.48
CA LEU A 31 1.80 -0.93 12.23
C LEU A 31 1.70 0.05 13.40
N ASP A 32 2.79 0.16 14.17
CA ASP A 32 2.84 1.03 15.36
C ASP A 32 3.09 2.51 15.01
N VAL A 33 3.69 2.78 13.84
CA VAL A 33 4.06 4.14 13.41
C VAL A 33 3.67 4.33 11.93
N PRO A 34 2.91 5.39 11.60
CA PRO A 34 2.62 5.74 10.20
C PRO A 34 3.91 5.99 9.41
N ARG A 35 4.03 5.34 8.25
CA ARG A 35 5.14 5.54 7.31
C ARG A 35 4.61 5.73 5.90
N PRO A 36 5.27 6.53 5.05
CA PRO A 36 4.94 6.60 3.65
C PRO A 36 5.57 5.40 2.91
N TRP A 37 4.74 4.67 2.17
CA TRP A 37 5.22 3.80 1.09
C TRP A 37 4.99 4.53 -0.22
N VAL A 38 6.04 4.67 -1.02
CA VAL A 38 5.99 5.37 -2.29
C VAL A 38 6.14 4.36 -3.41
N PHE A 39 5.29 4.45 -4.43
CA PHE A 39 5.26 3.51 -5.53
C PHE A 39 5.35 4.25 -6.87
N LYS A 40 5.84 3.55 -7.89
CA LYS A 40 5.56 3.98 -9.28
C LYS A 40 4.06 3.77 -9.54
N PRO A 41 3.31 4.80 -9.95
CA PRO A 41 1.86 4.71 -10.08
C PRO A 41 1.40 3.56 -10.99
N GLY A 42 2.04 3.38 -12.15
CA GLY A 42 1.69 2.30 -13.08
C GLY A 42 1.80 0.91 -12.46
N TYR A 43 2.86 0.62 -11.70
CA TYR A 43 3.03 -0.70 -11.08
C TYR A 43 2.03 -0.96 -9.95
N LEU A 44 1.63 0.07 -9.22
CA LEU A 44 0.61 -0.07 -8.19
C LEU A 44 -0.78 -0.27 -8.82
N LEU A 45 -1.11 0.49 -9.87
CA LEU A 45 -2.39 0.36 -10.59
C LEU A 45 -2.51 -1.00 -11.28
N ASP A 46 -1.48 -1.44 -12.02
CA ASP A 46 -1.47 -2.77 -12.65
C ASP A 46 -1.68 -3.89 -11.61
N ALA A 47 -1.10 -3.74 -10.42
CA ALA A 47 -1.26 -4.71 -9.34
C ALA A 47 -2.66 -4.68 -8.73
N ILE A 48 -3.26 -3.50 -8.53
CA ILE A 48 -4.65 -3.35 -8.05
C ILE A 48 -5.64 -3.93 -9.07
N ASP A 49 -5.47 -3.60 -10.35
CA ASP A 49 -6.36 -4.03 -11.44
C ASP A 49 -6.29 -5.55 -11.71
N SER A 50 -5.27 -6.22 -11.17
CA SER A 50 -5.16 -7.69 -11.21
C SER A 50 -6.16 -8.38 -10.29
N PHE A 51 -6.79 -7.66 -9.36
CA PHE A 51 -7.80 -8.18 -8.44
C PHE A 51 -9.20 -7.79 -8.90
N THR A 52 -10.19 -8.65 -8.60
CA THR A 52 -11.60 -8.38 -8.90
C THR A 52 -12.40 -7.94 -7.67
N SER A 53 -11.80 -8.05 -6.48
CA SER A 53 -12.42 -7.63 -5.22
C SER A 53 -12.46 -6.11 -5.09
N PRO A 54 -13.48 -5.54 -4.44
CA PRO A 54 -13.57 -4.10 -4.19
C PRO A 54 -12.56 -3.61 -3.14
N THR A 55 -11.94 -4.53 -2.41
CA THR A 55 -10.91 -4.29 -1.41
C THR A 55 -9.73 -5.21 -1.67
N ILE A 56 -8.53 -4.76 -1.30
CA ILE A 56 -7.30 -5.54 -1.35
C ILE A 56 -6.58 -5.44 -0.01
N ALA A 57 -5.79 -6.47 0.32
CA ALA A 57 -4.92 -6.46 1.48
C ALA A 57 -3.48 -6.11 1.04
N LEU A 58 -2.88 -5.12 1.68
CA LEU A 58 -1.46 -4.78 1.53
C LEU A 58 -0.69 -5.33 2.73
N HIS A 59 0.21 -6.27 2.46
CA HIS A 59 1.12 -6.82 3.46
C HIS A 59 2.41 -5.99 3.44
N LEU A 60 2.44 -5.01 4.34
CA LEU A 60 3.53 -4.04 4.48
C LEU A 60 4.61 -4.57 5.43
N HIS A 61 5.87 -4.29 5.11
CA HIS A 61 6.99 -4.54 6.00
C HIS A 61 7.38 -3.26 6.73
N ALA A 62 7.90 -3.38 7.96
CA ALA A 62 8.36 -2.22 8.74
C ALA A 62 9.49 -1.42 8.06
N ASP A 63 10.22 -2.08 7.16
CA ASP A 63 11.21 -1.48 6.27
C ASP A 63 10.52 -1.13 4.94
N VAL A 64 10.37 0.16 4.67
CA VAL A 64 9.65 0.71 3.51
C VAL A 64 10.32 0.40 2.18
N ALA A 65 11.59 -0.01 2.18
CA ALA A 65 12.30 -0.43 0.98
C ALA A 65 12.04 -1.89 0.58
N LYS A 66 11.33 -2.66 1.42
CA LYS A 66 10.99 -4.06 1.11
C LYS A 66 9.79 -4.16 0.17
N PRO A 67 9.72 -5.24 -0.64
CA PRO A 67 8.56 -5.50 -1.47
C PRO A 67 7.27 -5.54 -0.63
N VAL A 68 6.20 -4.99 -1.20
CA VAL A 68 4.85 -5.06 -0.63
C VAL A 68 4.08 -6.13 -1.39
N LEU A 69 3.46 -7.05 -0.65
CA LEU A 69 2.63 -8.10 -1.22
C LEU A 69 1.16 -7.67 -1.19
N LEU A 70 0.46 -7.86 -2.30
CA LEU A 70 -0.98 -7.64 -2.44
C LEU A 70 -1.68 -8.98 -2.56
N THR A 71 -2.80 -9.12 -1.83
CA THR A 71 -3.76 -10.23 -1.94
C THR A 71 -5.19 -9.70 -1.94
N ALA A 72 -6.17 -10.50 -2.34
CA ALA A 72 -7.57 -10.08 -2.35
C ALA A 72 -8.16 -10.01 -0.94
N THR A 73 -7.68 -10.87 -0.03
CA THR A 73 -8.02 -10.84 1.40
C THR A 73 -6.78 -11.10 2.27
N PRO A 74 -6.77 -10.74 3.57
CA PRO A 74 -5.64 -11.02 4.46
C PRO A 74 -5.29 -12.52 4.58
N ASP A 75 -6.30 -13.39 4.59
CA ASP A 75 -6.14 -14.82 4.85
C ASP A 75 -5.51 -15.60 3.68
N GLU A 76 -5.53 -15.04 2.48
CA GLU A 76 -4.93 -15.64 1.27
C GLU A 76 -3.40 -15.81 1.37
N LEU A 77 -2.75 -15.18 2.35
CA LEU A 77 -1.33 -15.41 2.62
C LEU A 77 -1.05 -16.87 3.02
N ALA A 78 -2.02 -17.56 3.63
CA ALA A 78 -1.92 -18.97 3.99
C ALA A 78 -2.31 -19.93 2.85
N ASP A 79 -3.00 -19.45 1.82
CA ASP A 79 -3.44 -20.27 0.68
C ASP A 79 -2.36 -20.29 -0.42
N PRO A 80 -1.70 -21.44 -0.69
CA PRO A 80 -0.67 -21.55 -1.71
C PRO A 80 -1.20 -21.41 -3.15
N ALA A 81 -2.51 -21.55 -3.37
CA ALA A 81 -3.14 -21.39 -4.68
C ALA A 81 -3.64 -19.96 -4.94
N ALA A 82 -3.66 -19.11 -3.91
CA ALA A 82 -4.15 -17.74 -4.04
C ALA A 82 -3.24 -16.89 -4.93
N PHE A 83 -3.86 -16.06 -5.77
CA PHE A 83 -3.16 -15.08 -6.58
C PHE A 83 -2.51 -14.02 -5.69
N ARG A 84 -1.27 -13.64 -6.04
CA ARG A 84 -0.41 -12.77 -5.25
C ARG A 84 0.34 -11.84 -6.18
N HIS A 85 0.34 -10.55 -5.87
CA HIS A 85 1.11 -9.58 -6.63
C HIS A 85 2.15 -8.92 -5.72
N LEU A 86 3.42 -8.98 -6.10
CA LEU A 86 4.50 -8.32 -5.36
C LEU A 86 4.88 -7.01 -6.07
N VAL A 87 4.88 -5.90 -5.34
CA VAL A 87 5.23 -4.58 -5.87
C VAL A 87 6.41 -4.02 -5.08
N MET A 88 7.42 -3.52 -5.79
CA MET A 88 8.54 -2.82 -5.16
C MET A 88 8.19 -1.35 -4.92
N PRO A 89 8.31 -0.85 -3.67
CA PRO A 89 8.34 0.58 -3.40
C PRO A 89 9.56 1.24 -4.04
N ILE A 90 9.50 2.55 -4.25
CA ILE A 90 10.66 3.36 -4.64
C ILE A 90 11.33 3.94 -3.40
N ASN A 91 12.65 3.97 -3.42
CA ASN A 91 13.42 4.67 -2.39
C ASN A 91 13.36 6.18 -2.66
N THR A 92 13.01 6.96 -1.64
CA THR A 92 12.95 8.42 -1.69
C THR A 92 14.18 9.09 -1.09
N ASP A 93 15.11 8.34 -0.48
CA ASP A 93 16.33 8.84 0.16
C ASP A 93 17.52 8.94 -0.82
N ALA A 94 17.28 9.26 -2.09
CA ALA A 94 18.31 9.39 -3.14
C ALA A 94 18.64 10.86 -3.45
#